data_AF-A0A7I7W4X8-F1
#
_entry.id   AF-A0A7I7W4X8-F1
#
_cell.length_a   1.000
_cell.length_b   1.000
_cell.length_c   1.000
_cell.angle_alpha   90.00
_cell.angle_beta   90.00
_cell.angle_gamma   90.00
#
_symmetry.space_group_name_H-M   'P 1'
#
loop_
_entity.id
_entity.type
_entity.pdbx_description
1 polymer ?
#
loop_
_entity_poly.entity_id
_entity_poly.type
_entity_poly.pdbx_seq_one_letter_code
_entity_poly.pdbx_strand_id
1 'polypeptide(L)'
;MTQEPLAVDTERLTAAAKQLLGAANEIPTPPTPQGVTGSDPLSQAIAAQASKVEAPVSEGLPGVQKEAARTAENVGKAAKAYEDTDKRLADDIKKRTFPKADDTVRATGFGTKPERPTLPDERHRRCHADKQLPGSKM
;
A
#
# COMPACT_ATOMS: atom_id res chain seq x y z
N MET A 1 -11.25 0.80 -28.03
CA MET A 1 -11.35 0.57 -26.58
C MET A 1 -10.41 1.55 -25.90
N THR A 2 -10.91 2.72 -25.50
CA THR A 2 -10.15 3.67 -24.67
C THR A 2 -10.18 3.16 -23.23
N GLN A 3 -9.03 2.80 -22.69
CA GLN A 3 -8.91 2.31 -21.31
C GLN A 3 -8.88 3.51 -20.36
N GLU A 4 -9.74 3.53 -19.35
CA GLU A 4 -9.67 4.55 -18.30
C GLU A 4 -8.39 4.39 -17.48
N PRO A 5 -7.75 5.50 -17.07
CA PRO A 5 -6.55 5.46 -16.27
C PRO A 5 -6.85 4.88 -14.87
N LEU A 6 -6.03 3.92 -14.46
CA LEU A 6 -6.16 3.22 -13.19
C LEU A 6 -5.32 3.90 -12.10
N ALA A 7 -5.95 4.30 -10.99
CA ALA A 7 -5.28 4.83 -9.81
C ALA A 7 -5.79 4.08 -8.56
N VAL A 8 -4.86 3.53 -7.76
CA VAL A 8 -5.19 2.72 -6.57
C VAL A 8 -4.23 3.07 -5.43
N ASP A 9 -4.79 3.30 -4.23
CA ASP A 9 -4.03 3.36 -2.98
C ASP A 9 -3.93 1.94 -2.39
N THR A 10 -2.78 1.30 -2.57
CA THR A 10 -2.56 -0.12 -2.20
C THR A 10 -2.49 -0.33 -0.69
N GLU A 11 -2.02 0.66 0.07
CA GLU A 11 -1.97 0.58 1.53
C GLU A 11 -3.38 0.62 2.12
N ARG A 12 -4.20 1.59 1.70
CA ARG A 12 -5.59 1.67 2.15
C ARG A 12 -6.40 0.45 1.73
N LEU A 13 -6.18 -0.04 0.50
CA LEU A 13 -6.90 -1.21 0.01
C LEU A 13 -6.52 -2.48 0.80
N THR A 14 -5.24 -2.64 1.15
CA THR A 14 -4.76 -3.75 1.99
C THR A 14 -5.30 -3.65 3.42
N ALA A 15 -5.33 -2.44 4.00
CA ALA A 15 -5.90 -2.23 5.32
C ALA A 15 -7.40 -2.56 5.33
N ALA A 16 -8.16 -2.10 4.33
CA ALA A 16 -9.57 -2.41 4.17
C ALA A 16 -9.81 -3.92 4.00
N ALA A 17 -8.98 -4.63 3.22
CA ALA A 17 -9.07 -6.08 3.08
C ALA A 17 -8.90 -6.80 4.42
N LYS A 18 -7.95 -6.38 5.25
CA LYS A 18 -7.75 -6.96 6.59
C LYS A 18 -8.93 -6.70 7.52
N GLN A 19 -9.48 -5.49 7.51
CA GLN A 19 -10.67 -5.15 8.29
C GLN A 19 -11.87 -5.98 7.87
N LEU A 20 -12.08 -6.13 6.55
CA LEU A 20 -13.17 -6.95 6.01
C LEU A 20 -13.00 -8.44 6.35
N LEU A 21 -11.76 -8.95 6.31
CA LEU A 21 -11.48 -10.33 6.72
C LEU A 21 -11.75 -10.54 8.21
N GLY A 22 -11.37 -9.59 9.06
CA GLY A 22 -11.71 -9.58 10.48
C GLY A 22 -13.22 -9.65 10.69
N ALA A 23 -13.96 -8.73 10.07
CA ALA A 23 -15.41 -8.69 10.15
C ALA A 23 -16.09 -9.96 9.61
N ALA A 24 -15.56 -10.56 8.54
CA ALA A 24 -16.05 -11.83 8.02
C ALA A 24 -15.86 -12.97 9.04
N ASN A 25 -14.73 -13.01 9.75
CA ASN A 25 -14.47 -14.02 10.77
C ASN A 25 -15.28 -13.82 12.05
N GLU A 26 -15.76 -12.60 12.31
CA GLU A 26 -16.65 -12.29 13.43
C GLU A 26 -18.12 -12.65 13.17
N ILE A 27 -18.46 -13.12 11.96
CA ILE A 27 -19.81 -13.65 11.70
C ILE A 27 -20.06 -14.83 12.66
N PRO A 28 -21.09 -14.74 13.50
CA PRO A 28 -21.33 -15.74 14.54
C PRO A 28 -21.73 -17.08 13.94
N THR A 29 -21.38 -18.15 14.65
CA THR A 29 -21.86 -19.49 14.32
C THR A 29 -23.39 -19.54 14.42
N PRO A 30 -24.06 -20.33 13.56
CA PRO A 30 -25.50 -20.46 13.63
C PRO A 30 -25.99 -20.91 15.01
N PRO A 31 -27.14 -20.40 15.48
CA PRO A 31 -27.74 -20.86 16.72
C PRO A 31 -28.16 -22.33 16.62
N THR A 32 -28.13 -23.03 17.76
CA THR A 32 -28.67 -24.39 17.85
C THR A 32 -30.19 -24.35 17.65
N PRO A 33 -30.78 -25.25 16.84
CA PRO A 33 -32.21 -25.29 16.61
C PRO A 33 -33.01 -25.46 17.91
N GLN A 34 -34.15 -24.78 18.00
CA GLN A 34 -35.03 -24.92 19.16
C GLN A 34 -35.91 -26.16 19.03
N GLY A 35 -35.88 -27.03 20.04
CA GLY A 35 -36.74 -28.20 20.12
C GLY A 35 -38.07 -27.89 20.81
N VAL A 36 -39.18 -28.36 20.25
CA VAL A 36 -40.49 -28.38 20.92
C VAL A 36 -40.66 -29.72 21.62
N THR A 37 -41.03 -29.72 22.90
CA THR A 37 -41.13 -30.94 23.73
C THR A 37 -42.50 -31.63 23.67
N GLY A 38 -43.53 -30.96 23.13
CA GLY A 38 -44.88 -31.51 23.02
C GLY A 38 -45.01 -32.49 21.85
N SER A 39 -45.73 -33.60 22.05
CA SER A 39 -46.02 -34.59 21.01
C SER A 39 -47.41 -34.45 20.38
N ASP A 40 -48.21 -33.49 20.83
CA ASP A 40 -49.52 -33.23 20.23
C ASP A 40 -49.40 -32.67 18.80
N PRO A 41 -50.44 -32.82 17.96
CA PRO A 41 -50.37 -32.37 16.56
C PRO A 41 -50.04 -30.88 16.38
N LEU A 42 -50.46 -30.02 17.32
CA LEU A 42 -50.15 -28.59 17.24
C LEU A 42 -48.67 -28.34 17.57
N SER A 43 -48.12 -28.99 18.60
CA SER A 43 -46.69 -28.93 18.92
C SER A 43 -45.82 -29.44 17.77
N GLN A 44 -46.22 -30.52 17.09
CA GLN A 44 -45.52 -31.01 15.90
C GLN A 44 -45.56 -30.00 14.74
N ALA A 45 -46.72 -29.34 14.53
CA ALA A 45 -46.84 -28.29 13.53
C ALA A 45 -45.95 -27.07 13.84
N ILE A 46 -45.87 -26.68 15.13
CA ILE A 46 -44.99 -25.60 15.59
C ILE A 46 -43.52 -25.99 15.36
N ALA A 47 -43.11 -27.22 15.71
CA ALA A 47 -41.76 -27.71 15.47
C ALA A 47 -41.39 -27.65 13.98
N ALA A 48 -42.29 -28.11 13.10
CA ALA A 48 -42.07 -28.06 11.66
C ALA A 48 -41.96 -26.63 11.12
N GLN A 49 -42.73 -25.68 11.67
CA GLN A 49 -42.65 -24.28 11.27
C GLN A 49 -41.39 -23.60 11.81
N ALA A 50 -41.00 -23.88 13.06
CA ALA A 50 -39.78 -23.36 13.66
C ALA A 50 -38.55 -23.75 12.83
N SER A 51 -38.42 -25.03 12.46
CA SER A 51 -37.32 -25.50 11.62
C SER A 51 -37.27 -24.80 10.25
N LYS A 52 -38.43 -24.50 9.64
CA LYS A 52 -38.47 -23.75 8.37
C LYS A 52 -37.99 -22.31 8.50
N VAL A 53 -38.22 -21.68 9.66
CA VAL A 53 -37.78 -20.31 9.94
C VAL A 53 -36.30 -20.27 10.30
N GLU A 54 -35.79 -21.30 10.98
CA GLU A 54 -34.39 -21.40 11.39
C GLU A 54 -33.46 -21.86 10.26
N ALA A 55 -33.95 -22.66 9.30
CA ALA A 55 -33.17 -23.24 8.21
C ALA A 55 -32.35 -22.23 7.38
N PRO A 56 -32.90 -21.07 6.96
CA PRO A 56 -32.13 -20.09 6.19
C PRO A 56 -30.92 -19.53 6.96
N VAL A 57 -31.04 -19.43 8.28
CA VAL A 57 -29.97 -18.91 9.14
C VAL A 57 -28.92 -20.00 9.36
N SER A 58 -29.34 -21.23 9.65
CA SER A 58 -28.41 -22.35 9.88
C SER A 58 -27.65 -22.78 8.64
N GLU A 59 -28.30 -22.76 7.48
CA GLU A 59 -27.69 -23.13 6.20
C GLU A 59 -26.96 -21.96 5.53
N GLY A 60 -27.49 -20.74 5.67
CA GLY A 60 -27.00 -19.56 4.95
C GLY A 60 -25.79 -18.89 5.60
N LEU A 61 -25.75 -18.78 6.93
CA LEU A 61 -24.67 -18.07 7.64
C LEU A 61 -23.27 -18.59 7.32
N PRO A 62 -23.00 -19.92 7.32
CA PRO A 62 -21.67 -20.44 6.98
C PRO A 62 -21.25 -20.08 5.55
N GLY A 63 -22.20 -20.07 4.62
CA GLY A 63 -21.97 -19.67 3.23
C GLY A 63 -21.59 -18.19 3.12
N VAL A 64 -22.34 -17.31 3.80
CA VAL A 64 -22.06 -15.87 3.82
C VAL A 64 -20.70 -15.58 4.45
N GLN A 65 -20.36 -16.25 5.54
CA GLN A 65 -19.04 -16.13 6.18
C GLN A 65 -17.92 -16.46 5.21
N LYS A 66 -18.04 -17.59 4.51
CA LYS A 66 -17.05 -18.05 3.53
C LYS A 66 -16.89 -17.06 2.37
N GLU A 67 -17.99 -16.58 1.80
CA GLU A 67 -17.94 -15.66 0.66
C GLU A 67 -17.44 -14.26 1.07
N ALA A 68 -17.77 -13.80 2.27
CA ALA A 68 -17.22 -12.56 2.83
C ALA A 68 -15.69 -12.65 3.01
N ALA A 69 -15.21 -13.75 3.60
CA ALA A 69 -13.77 -14.00 3.76
C ALA A 69 -13.05 -14.07 2.40
N ARG A 70 -13.63 -14.80 1.45
CA ARG A 70 -13.12 -14.90 0.08
C ARG A 70 -13.03 -13.54 -0.61
N THR A 71 -14.03 -12.69 -0.43
CA THR A 71 -14.05 -11.33 -0.98
C THR A 71 -12.91 -10.50 -0.39
N ALA A 72 -12.72 -10.54 0.93
CA ALA A 72 -11.63 -9.86 1.60
C ALA A 72 -10.25 -10.31 1.09
N GLU A 73 -10.05 -11.62 0.92
CA GLU A 73 -8.83 -12.19 0.34
C GLU A 73 -8.58 -11.72 -1.09
N ASN A 74 -9.63 -11.67 -1.92
CA ASN A 74 -9.52 -11.22 -3.31
C ASN A 74 -9.09 -9.75 -3.38
N VAL A 75 -9.66 -8.90 -2.52
CA VAL A 75 -9.27 -7.49 -2.43
C VAL A 75 -7.81 -7.35 -1.98
N GLY A 76 -7.38 -8.13 -0.98
CA GLY A 76 -5.98 -8.14 -0.54
C GLY A 76 -5.00 -8.62 -1.63
N LYS A 77 -5.38 -9.67 -2.37
CA LYS A 77 -4.60 -10.16 -3.54
C LYS A 77 -4.49 -9.09 -4.62
N ALA A 78 -5.57 -8.37 -4.92
CA ALA A 78 -5.57 -7.29 -5.89
C ALA A 78 -4.64 -6.15 -5.45
N ALA A 79 -4.72 -5.71 -4.19
CA ALA A 79 -3.85 -4.68 -3.63
C ALA A 79 -2.37 -5.06 -3.78
N LYS A 80 -2.02 -6.31 -3.43
CA LYS A 80 -0.66 -6.84 -3.60
C LYS A 80 -0.22 -6.86 -5.07
N ALA A 81 -1.10 -7.27 -5.98
CA ALA A 81 -0.79 -7.31 -7.41
C ALA A 81 -0.48 -5.91 -7.97
N TYR A 82 -1.20 -4.88 -7.51
CA TYR A 82 -0.91 -3.49 -7.88
C TYR A 82 0.43 -3.01 -7.31
N GLU A 83 0.71 -3.30 -6.04
CA GLU A 83 1.99 -2.95 -5.41
C GLU A 83 3.18 -3.63 -6.11
N ASP A 84 3.06 -4.92 -6.43
CA ASP A 84 4.10 -5.67 -7.14
C ASP A 84 4.32 -5.12 -8.56
N THR A 85 3.24 -4.67 -9.22
CA THR A 85 3.33 -4.05 -10.56
C THR A 85 4.03 -2.69 -10.49
N ASP A 86 3.68 -1.86 -9.51
CA ASP A 86 4.30 -0.55 -9.31
C ASP A 86 5.81 -0.67 -9.03
N LYS A 87 6.22 -1.61 -8.16
CA LYS A 87 7.64 -1.89 -7.89
C LYS A 87 8.40 -2.29 -9.16
N ARG A 88 7.84 -3.20 -9.96
CA ARG A 88 8.46 -3.61 -11.24
C ARG A 88 8.62 -2.44 -12.19
N LEU A 89 7.58 -1.61 -12.32
CA LEU A 89 7.60 -0.43 -13.18
C LEU A 89 8.65 0.59 -12.69
N ALA A 90 8.71 0.86 -11.38
CA ALA A 90 9.69 1.74 -10.79
C ALA A 90 11.13 1.27 -11.07
N ASP A 91 11.39 -0.03 -10.94
CA ASP A 91 12.71 -0.60 -11.22
C ASP A 91 13.09 -0.53 -12.70
N ASP A 92 12.13 -0.74 -13.60
CA ASP A 92 12.36 -0.59 -15.03
C ASP A 92 12.58 0.87 -15.45
N ILE A 93 11.87 1.82 -14.83
CA ILE A 93 12.13 3.25 -15.01
C ILE A 93 13.55 3.58 -14.53
N LYS A 94 13.95 3.14 -13.33
CA LYS A 94 15.31 3.40 -12.80
C LYS A 94 16.39 2.89 -13.76
N LYS A 95 16.26 1.68 -14.32
CA LYS A 95 17.21 1.12 -15.29
C LYS A 95 17.33 1.95 -16.57
N ARG A 96 16.22 2.54 -17.03
CA ARG A 96 16.18 3.31 -18.29
C ARG A 96 16.62 4.76 -18.10
N THR A 97 16.26 5.39 -16.99
CA THR A 97 16.56 6.80 -16.69
C THR A 97 17.98 6.98 -16.17
N PHE A 98 18.48 6.01 -15.41
CA PHE A 98 19.84 6.00 -14.88
C PHE A 98 20.56 4.75 -15.39
N PRO A 99 20.99 4.73 -16.67
CA PRO A 99 21.90 3.70 -17.11
C PRO A 99 23.10 3.71 -16.17
N LYS A 100 23.50 2.54 -15.67
CA LYS A 100 24.67 2.42 -14.79
C LYS A 100 25.82 3.16 -15.47
N ALA A 101 26.37 4.17 -14.78
CA ALA A 101 27.63 4.75 -15.20
C ALA A 101 28.62 3.58 -15.29
N ASP A 102 29.03 3.32 -16.52
CA ASP A 102 30.00 2.32 -16.90
C ASP A 102 31.12 2.21 -15.84
N ASP A 103 31.37 0.99 -15.33
CA ASP A 103 32.58 0.63 -14.56
C ASP A 103 33.87 0.88 -15.38
N THR A 104 33.76 1.40 -16.60
CA THR A 104 34.82 1.70 -17.55
C THR A 104 35.73 2.87 -17.15
N VAL A 105 35.42 3.63 -16.09
CA VAL A 105 36.37 4.64 -15.56
C VAL A 105 37.35 4.06 -14.52
N ARG A 106 37.16 2.81 -14.06
CA ARG A 106 38.02 2.21 -13.01
C ARG A 106 39.12 1.28 -13.53
N ALA A 107 39.37 1.25 -14.84
CA ALA A 107 40.40 0.41 -15.43
C ALA A 107 41.03 1.05 -16.68
N THR A 108 41.70 2.20 -16.55
CA THR A 108 42.93 2.59 -17.29
C THR A 108 43.34 4.03 -16.98
N GLY A 109 44.57 4.23 -16.50
CA GLY A 109 45.26 5.53 -16.62
C GLY A 109 45.54 6.31 -15.33
N PHE A 110 46.21 5.69 -14.34
CA PHE A 110 47.04 6.46 -13.40
C PHE A 110 48.28 6.98 -14.17
N GLY A 111 48.41 8.30 -14.30
CA GLY A 111 49.66 8.93 -14.69
C GLY A 111 49.52 10.06 -15.72
N THR A 112 49.26 11.27 -15.24
CA THR A 112 50.09 12.45 -15.57
C THR A 112 49.69 13.62 -14.67
N LYS A 113 50.73 14.21 -14.07
CA LYS A 113 50.77 15.29 -13.10
C LYS A 113 50.24 16.59 -13.72
N PRO A 114 49.27 17.32 -13.12
CA PRO A 114 49.03 18.70 -13.53
C PRO A 114 50.12 19.61 -12.95
N GLU A 115 50.94 20.18 -13.83
CA GLU A 115 51.87 21.26 -13.51
C GLU A 115 51.11 22.47 -12.94
N ARG A 116 51.71 23.05 -11.91
CA ARG A 116 51.22 24.20 -11.15
C ARG A 116 51.69 25.48 -11.86
N PRO A 117 50.81 26.36 -12.37
CA PRO A 117 51.24 27.67 -12.86
C PRO A 117 51.67 28.53 -11.66
N THR A 118 52.91 29.01 -11.68
CA THR A 118 53.48 29.92 -10.68
C THR A 118 52.93 31.33 -10.83
N LEU A 119 52.41 31.89 -9.73
CA LEU A 119 52.01 33.31 -9.61
C LEU A 119 53.22 34.26 -9.73
N PRO A 120 53.06 35.46 -10.32
CA PRO A 120 53.78 36.64 -9.90
C PRO A 120 53.10 37.34 -8.70
N ASP A 121 53.95 37.82 -7.79
CA ASP A 121 53.69 38.49 -6.50
C ASP A 121 52.99 39.85 -6.67
N GLU A 122 51.78 40.02 -6.12
CA GLU A 122 51.10 41.32 -5.97
C GLU A 122 50.73 41.60 -4.51
N ARG A 123 51.71 41.51 -3.61
CA ARG A 123 51.65 42.23 -2.34
C ARG A 123 51.77 43.73 -2.61
N HIS A 124 50.70 44.45 -2.92
CA HIS A 124 50.59 45.93 -2.76
C HIS A 124 49.17 46.49 -3.04
N ARG A 125 48.08 45.93 -2.48
CA ARG A 125 46.82 46.68 -2.26
C ARG A 125 46.11 46.22 -0.98
N ARG A 126 46.72 46.55 0.16
CA ARG A 126 45.99 46.72 1.42
C ARG A 126 45.70 48.22 1.57
N CYS A 127 44.53 48.53 2.12
CA CYS A 127 44.06 49.81 2.68
C CYS A 127 43.04 50.60 1.83
N HIS A 128 41.90 50.90 2.46
CA HIS A 128 40.73 51.70 2.04
C HIS A 128 39.78 50.95 1.07
N ALA A 129 38.51 50.65 1.37
CA ALA A 129 37.55 51.37 2.18
C ALA A 129 36.50 50.40 2.77
N ASP A 130 36.48 50.32 4.10
CA ASP A 130 35.37 49.77 4.87
C ASP A 130 34.98 50.87 5.88
N LYS A 131 33.98 51.67 5.50
CA LYS A 131 33.24 52.62 6.36
C LYS A 131 32.24 53.39 5.49
N GLN A 132 30.97 53.03 5.58
CA GLN A 132 29.84 53.92 5.94
C GLN A 132 28.51 53.37 5.42
N LEU A 133 27.82 52.66 6.32
CA LEU A 133 26.37 52.73 6.43
C LEU A 133 26.02 54.05 7.12
N PRO A 134 24.92 54.71 6.71
CA PRO A 134 24.06 55.33 7.70
C PRO A 134 22.61 54.88 7.53
N GLY A 135 22.04 54.41 8.63
CA GLY A 135 20.60 54.36 8.80
C GLY A 135 20.05 55.72 9.25
N SER A 136 18.75 55.88 9.00
CA SER A 136 17.75 56.42 9.92
C SER A 136 17.96 57.82 10.51
N LYS A 137 17.20 58.81 10.02
CA LYS A 137 16.09 59.46 10.75
C LYS A 137 15.67 60.79 10.09
N MET A 138 14.34 60.99 10.09
CA MET A 138 13.56 62.24 9.94
C MET A 138 13.46 62.86 8.56
#